data_AF-A0A5D2XF58-F1
#
_entry.id   AF-A0A5D2XF58-F1
#
_cell.length_a   1.000
_cell.length_b   1.000
_cell.length_c   1.000
_cell.angle_alpha   90.00
_cell.angle_beta   90.00
_cell.angle_gamma   90.00
#
_symmetry.space_group_name_H-M   'P 1'
#
loop_
_entity.id
_entity.type
_entity.pdbx_description
1 polymer ?
#
loop_
_entity_poly.entity_id
_entity_poly.type
_entity_poly.pdbx_seq_one_letter_code
_entity_poly.pdbx_strand_id
1 'polypeptide(L)'
;MIRKSIINEGIYKLGIEKVSLSKINKMESGVLNLKIKDWLEAMKISMRTLFTGERILCDFVFSSSNSIRESCFSEITKEGAVLLFEFPEVVAKVKKSSPERIFQHLGMYTAISDNWPEIKTIFSFESISASRSQALNSMARLSESVRLLLLDFESMIQKDSSKTIVPGGGIHPLTIYSMNYLTALADYGNILTDIISDWPPPAKSSLPEISFYSLVSNESSAAPISDHISQLILVLVCKLDSKAKYYKDVAVLYLFLANNLQYVISRIHKSNLHSLLSTEWITKHKVKITKIILNL
;
A
#
# COMPACT_ATOMS: atom_id res chain seq x y z
N MET A 1 -22.71 -28.98 -15.75
CA MET A 1 -21.40 -29.64 -15.45
C MET A 1 -20.26 -29.22 -16.38
N ILE A 2 -20.36 -29.34 -17.71
CA ILE A 2 -19.22 -29.05 -18.62
C ILE A 2 -18.72 -27.59 -18.51
N ARG A 3 -19.61 -26.58 -18.59
CA ARG A 3 -19.22 -25.16 -18.50
C ARG A 3 -18.54 -24.80 -17.17
N LYS A 4 -19.07 -25.30 -16.05
CA LYS A 4 -18.45 -25.16 -14.73
C LYS A 4 -17.03 -25.72 -14.70
N SER A 5 -16.83 -26.91 -15.28
CA SER A 5 -15.49 -27.51 -15.39
C SER A 5 -14.54 -26.63 -16.21
N ILE A 6 -14.99 -26.05 -17.32
CA ILE A 6 -14.18 -25.16 -18.16
C ILE A 6 -13.76 -23.90 -17.39
N ILE A 7 -14.67 -23.27 -16.65
CA ILE A 7 -14.34 -22.09 -15.83
C ILE A 7 -13.35 -22.44 -14.73
N ASN A 8 -13.60 -23.52 -13.98
CA ASN A 8 -12.72 -23.96 -12.90
C ASN A 8 -11.33 -24.35 -13.42
N GLU A 9 -11.25 -25.06 -14.55
CA GLU A 9 -9.99 -25.42 -15.20
C GLU A 9 -9.27 -24.19 -15.76
N GLY A 10 -10.00 -23.21 -16.30
CA GLY A 10 -9.45 -21.94 -16.74
C GLY A 10 -8.77 -21.19 -15.60
N ILE A 11 -9.45 -21.07 -14.46
CA ILE A 11 -8.91 -20.43 -13.24
C ILE A 11 -7.69 -21.20 -12.72
N TYR A 12 -7.75 -22.52 -12.70
CA TYR A 12 -6.61 -23.36 -12.32
C TYR A 12 -5.39 -23.16 -13.24
N LYS A 13 -5.60 -23.13 -14.55
CA LYS A 13 -4.54 -22.89 -15.56
C LYS A 13 -3.93 -21.49 -15.47
N LEU A 14 -4.66 -20.53 -14.91
CA LEU A 14 -4.15 -19.19 -14.58
C LEU A 14 -3.34 -19.18 -13.26
N GLY A 15 -3.11 -20.33 -12.63
CA GLY A 15 -2.32 -20.45 -11.40
C GLY A 15 -3.10 -20.16 -10.12
N ILE A 16 -4.41 -19.99 -10.22
CA ILE A 16 -5.28 -19.73 -9.07
C ILE A 16 -5.70 -21.07 -8.46
N GLU A 17 -5.15 -21.35 -7.30
CA GLU A 17 -5.43 -22.55 -6.53
C GLU A 17 -5.90 -22.18 -5.13
N LYS A 18 -6.59 -23.10 -4.46
CA LYS A 18 -6.91 -22.94 -3.05
C LYS A 18 -5.63 -23.01 -2.23
N VAL A 19 -5.23 -21.89 -1.65
CA VAL A 19 -4.04 -21.80 -0.80
C VAL A 19 -4.46 -21.46 0.62
N SER A 20 -4.14 -22.33 1.58
CA SER A 20 -4.38 -22.06 2.99
C SER A 20 -3.36 -21.06 3.54
N LEU A 21 -3.75 -20.31 4.56
CA LEU A 21 -2.86 -19.40 5.28
C LEU A 21 -1.62 -20.12 5.85
N SER A 22 -1.77 -21.37 6.29
CA SER A 22 -0.65 -22.19 6.78
C SER A 22 0.36 -22.52 5.68
N LYS A 23 -0.12 -22.76 4.45
CA LYS A 23 0.74 -23.01 3.28
C LYS A 23 1.46 -21.73 2.87
N ILE A 24 0.77 -20.58 2.79
CA ILE A 24 1.40 -19.29 2.45
C ILE A 24 2.47 -18.90 3.46
N ASN A 25 2.20 -19.03 4.76
CA ASN A 25 3.19 -18.68 5.80
C ASN A 25 4.48 -19.53 5.76
N LYS A 26 4.43 -20.72 5.15
CA LYS A 26 5.60 -21.59 4.96
C LYS A 26 6.31 -21.36 3.62
N MET A 27 5.72 -20.59 2.70
CA MET A 27 6.33 -20.30 1.41
C MET A 27 7.50 -19.33 1.55
N GLU A 28 8.50 -19.52 0.70
CA GLU A 28 9.55 -18.52 0.52
C GLU A 28 8.97 -17.22 -0.06
N SER A 29 9.50 -16.08 0.40
CA SER A 29 9.04 -14.75 -0.03
C SER A 29 9.04 -14.58 -1.55
N GLY A 30 10.07 -15.08 -2.24
CA GLY A 30 10.18 -15.02 -3.70
C GLY A 30 9.08 -15.79 -4.43
N VAL A 31 8.73 -16.99 -3.94
CA VAL A 31 7.65 -17.81 -4.50
C VAL A 31 6.29 -17.13 -4.33
N LEU A 32 6.03 -16.53 -3.17
CA LEU A 32 4.81 -15.78 -2.94
C LEU A 32 4.71 -14.55 -3.87
N ASN A 33 5.83 -13.87 -4.14
CA ASN A 33 5.85 -12.73 -5.05
C ASN A 33 5.46 -13.13 -6.48
N LEU A 34 5.95 -14.28 -6.96
CA LEU A 34 5.57 -14.82 -8.26
C LEU A 34 4.07 -15.13 -8.30
N LYS A 35 3.53 -15.79 -7.25
CA LYS A 35 2.10 -16.08 -7.17
C LYS A 35 1.22 -14.83 -7.15
N ILE A 36 1.64 -13.76 -6.48
CA ILE A 36 0.91 -12.49 -6.49
C ILE A 36 0.93 -11.89 -7.91
N LYS A 37 2.07 -11.94 -8.61
CA LYS A 37 2.17 -11.47 -10.00
C LYS A 37 1.27 -12.28 -10.93
N ASP A 38 1.27 -13.60 -10.80
CA ASP A 38 0.40 -14.48 -11.57
C ASP A 38 -1.08 -14.19 -11.28
N TRP A 39 -1.42 -13.95 -10.01
CA TRP A 39 -2.78 -13.57 -9.60
C TRP A 39 -3.22 -12.23 -10.23
N LEU A 40 -2.35 -11.23 -10.32
CA LEU A 40 -2.68 -9.95 -10.94
C LEU A 40 -3.06 -10.10 -12.43
N GLU A 41 -2.37 -10.99 -13.16
CA GLU A 41 -2.72 -11.29 -14.55
C GLU A 41 -3.96 -12.19 -14.65
N ALA A 42 -4.05 -13.19 -13.78
CA ALA A 42 -5.22 -14.07 -13.69
C ALA A 42 -6.51 -13.29 -13.41
N MET A 43 -6.45 -12.26 -12.56
CA MET A 43 -7.58 -11.39 -12.25
C MET A 43 -8.11 -10.70 -13.51
N LYS A 44 -7.22 -10.08 -14.30
CA LYS A 44 -7.60 -9.42 -15.56
C LYS A 44 -8.20 -10.40 -16.56
N ILE A 45 -7.57 -11.56 -16.74
CA ILE A 45 -8.03 -12.57 -17.70
C ILE A 45 -9.38 -13.14 -17.27
N SER A 46 -9.52 -13.53 -16.01
CA SER A 46 -10.75 -14.12 -15.47
C SER A 46 -11.95 -13.19 -15.62
N MET A 47 -11.76 -11.89 -15.34
CA MET A 47 -12.81 -10.89 -15.51
C MET A 47 -13.20 -10.72 -16.98
N ARG A 48 -12.22 -10.45 -17.86
CA ARG A 48 -12.46 -10.11 -19.26
C ARG A 48 -12.91 -11.29 -20.12
N THR A 49 -12.49 -12.50 -19.81
CA THR A 49 -12.78 -13.68 -20.65
C THR A 49 -13.75 -14.63 -19.96
N LEU A 50 -13.38 -15.19 -18.80
CA LEU A 50 -14.12 -16.30 -18.20
C LEU A 50 -15.49 -15.86 -17.70
N PHE A 51 -15.54 -14.88 -16.80
CA PHE A 51 -16.79 -14.46 -16.20
C PHE A 51 -17.65 -13.63 -17.14
N THR A 52 -17.04 -12.74 -17.94
CA THR A 52 -17.76 -11.98 -18.97
C THR A 52 -18.36 -12.91 -20.03
N GLY A 53 -17.58 -13.87 -20.54
CA GLY A 53 -18.06 -14.82 -21.54
C GLY A 53 -19.21 -15.68 -21.02
N GLU A 54 -19.11 -16.16 -19.78
CA GLU A 54 -20.17 -16.93 -19.15
C GLU A 54 -21.42 -16.09 -18.85
N ARG A 55 -21.25 -14.80 -18.52
CA ARG A 55 -22.36 -13.85 -18.33
C ARG A 55 -23.15 -13.68 -19.62
N ILE A 56 -22.46 -13.38 -20.72
CA ILE A 56 -23.05 -13.21 -22.06
C ILE A 56 -23.76 -14.49 -22.50
N LEU A 57 -23.13 -15.64 -22.31
CA LEU A 57 -23.70 -16.92 -22.72
C LEU A 57 -24.98 -17.24 -21.94
N CYS A 58 -24.99 -17.02 -20.61
CA CYS A 58 -26.19 -17.18 -19.81
C CYS A 58 -27.29 -16.18 -20.21
N ASP A 59 -26.96 -14.91 -20.47
CA ASP A 59 -27.91 -13.90 -20.97
C ASP A 59 -28.56 -14.31 -22.29
N PHE A 60 -27.77 -14.86 -23.21
CA PHE A 60 -28.25 -15.30 -24.52
C PHE A 60 -29.14 -16.54 -24.44
N VAL A 61 -28.63 -17.62 -23.81
CA VAL A 61 -29.30 -18.93 -23.77
C VAL A 61 -30.56 -18.90 -22.91
N PHE A 62 -30.53 -18.15 -21.80
CA PHE A 62 -31.65 -18.04 -20.85
C PHE A 62 -32.32 -16.66 -20.91
N SER A 63 -32.40 -16.08 -22.11
CA SER A 63 -33.04 -14.79 -22.37
C SER A 63 -34.50 -14.75 -21.88
N SER A 64 -35.22 -15.87 -21.98
CA SER A 64 -36.64 -15.99 -21.60
C SER A 64 -36.90 -16.16 -20.09
N SER A 65 -35.88 -16.41 -19.25
CA SER A 65 -36.07 -16.64 -17.81
C SER A 65 -34.91 -16.11 -16.97
N ASN A 66 -35.17 -15.03 -16.22
CA ASN A 66 -34.18 -14.41 -15.33
C ASN A 66 -33.76 -15.35 -14.19
N SER A 67 -34.69 -16.13 -13.63
CA SER A 67 -34.41 -17.06 -12.52
C SER A 67 -33.45 -18.19 -12.95
N ILE A 68 -33.70 -18.80 -14.11
CA ILE A 68 -32.85 -19.88 -14.64
C ILE A 68 -31.47 -19.31 -15.00
N ARG A 69 -31.44 -18.13 -15.63
CA ARG A 69 -30.22 -17.42 -15.99
C ARG A 69 -29.33 -17.17 -14.78
N GLU A 70 -29.91 -16.59 -13.74
CA GLU A 70 -29.23 -16.26 -12.49
C GLU A 70 -28.68 -17.52 -11.83
N SER A 71 -29.54 -18.53 -11.64
CA SER A 71 -29.17 -19.79 -11.00
C SER A 71 -28.03 -20.49 -11.75
N CYS A 72 -28.11 -20.55 -13.08
CA CYS A 72 -27.10 -21.21 -13.91
C CYS A 72 -25.75 -20.48 -13.86
N PHE A 73 -25.76 -19.15 -14.00
CA PHE A 73 -24.54 -18.34 -13.90
C PHE A 73 -23.87 -18.49 -12.53
N SER A 74 -24.66 -18.45 -11.44
CA SER A 74 -24.16 -18.62 -10.09
C SER A 74 -23.55 -20.01 -9.88
N GLU A 75 -24.24 -21.08 -10.28
CA GLU A 75 -23.75 -22.45 -10.13
C GLU A 75 -22.40 -22.68 -10.85
N ILE A 76 -22.22 -22.05 -12.01
CA ILE A 76 -21.03 -22.18 -12.85
C ILE A 76 -19.85 -21.36 -12.32
N THR A 77 -20.09 -20.12 -11.87
CA THR A 77 -19.00 -19.16 -11.61
C THR A 77 -18.64 -19.00 -10.14
N LYS A 78 -19.55 -19.33 -9.20
CA LYS A 78 -19.39 -19.02 -7.77
C LYS A 78 -18.09 -19.53 -7.16
N GLU A 79 -17.78 -20.79 -7.38
CA GLU A 79 -16.59 -21.43 -6.81
C GLU A 79 -15.31 -20.76 -7.29
N GLY A 80 -15.19 -20.59 -8.61
CA GLY A 80 -14.05 -19.92 -9.23
C GLY A 80 -13.90 -18.45 -8.82
N ALA A 81 -15.00 -17.70 -8.80
CA ALA A 81 -15.00 -16.30 -8.41
C ALA A 81 -14.62 -16.11 -6.94
N VAL A 82 -15.19 -16.91 -6.03
CA VAL A 82 -14.82 -16.89 -4.61
C VAL A 82 -13.34 -17.22 -4.45
N LEU A 83 -12.84 -18.26 -5.13
CA LEU A 83 -11.44 -18.64 -5.05
C LEU A 83 -10.49 -17.53 -5.53
N LEU A 84 -10.80 -16.89 -6.66
CA LEU A 84 -10.03 -15.77 -7.19
C LEU A 84 -10.01 -14.60 -6.19
N PHE A 85 -11.17 -14.23 -5.64
CA PHE A 85 -11.29 -13.11 -4.71
C PHE A 85 -10.82 -13.42 -3.29
N GLU A 86 -10.69 -14.68 -2.87
CA GLU A 86 -10.19 -15.07 -1.54
C GLU A 86 -8.67 -14.93 -1.42
N PHE A 87 -7.92 -15.17 -2.51
CA PHE A 87 -6.46 -15.17 -2.46
C PHE A 87 -5.83 -13.89 -1.84
N PRO A 88 -6.24 -12.65 -2.19
CA PRO A 88 -5.72 -11.44 -1.56
C PRO A 88 -5.96 -11.36 -0.05
N GLU A 89 -7.12 -11.81 0.44
CA GLU A 89 -7.41 -11.88 1.87
C GLU A 89 -6.41 -12.80 2.58
N VAL A 90 -6.06 -13.95 1.99
CA VAL A 90 -5.09 -14.87 2.59
C VAL A 90 -3.68 -14.25 2.61
N VAL A 91 -3.29 -13.56 1.52
CA VAL A 91 -2.00 -12.86 1.43
C VAL A 91 -1.89 -11.75 2.47
N ALA A 92 -2.95 -10.96 2.68
CA ALA A 92 -2.97 -9.86 3.65
C ALA A 92 -2.73 -10.31 5.11
N LYS A 93 -2.99 -11.60 5.42
CA LYS A 93 -2.86 -12.20 6.76
C LYS A 93 -1.49 -12.83 7.04
N VAL A 94 -0.53 -12.71 6.13
CA VAL A 94 0.82 -13.29 6.31
C VAL A 94 1.55 -12.56 7.43
N LYS A 95 2.02 -13.30 8.44
CA LYS A 95 2.54 -12.71 9.69
C LYS A 95 3.95 -12.11 9.58
N LYS A 96 4.75 -12.58 8.62
CA LYS A 96 6.13 -12.15 8.43
C LYS A 96 6.21 -11.38 7.11
N SER A 97 6.15 -10.07 7.20
CA SER A 97 6.21 -9.18 6.04
C SER A 97 7.27 -8.12 6.26
N SER A 98 8.12 -7.92 5.25
CA SER A 98 8.98 -6.74 5.20
C SER A 98 8.13 -5.52 4.83
N PRO A 99 8.57 -4.29 5.14
CA PRO A 99 7.84 -3.07 4.78
C PRO A 99 7.48 -2.98 3.29
N GLU A 100 8.30 -3.55 2.41
CA GLU A 100 8.11 -3.57 0.96
C GLU A 100 6.90 -4.39 0.50
N ARG A 101 6.33 -5.27 1.36
CA ARG A 101 5.09 -6.00 1.08
C ARG A 101 3.91 -5.07 0.81
N ILE A 102 3.97 -3.83 1.30
CA ILE A 102 2.93 -2.82 1.09
C ILE A 102 2.59 -2.65 -0.39
N PHE A 103 3.60 -2.66 -1.28
CA PHE A 103 3.41 -2.40 -2.71
C PHE A 103 2.65 -3.53 -3.40
N GLN A 104 2.79 -4.75 -2.90
CA GLN A 104 2.04 -5.88 -3.41
C GLN A 104 0.60 -5.84 -2.93
N HIS A 105 0.36 -5.48 -1.67
CA HIS A 105 -1.01 -5.28 -1.17
C HIS A 105 -1.72 -4.14 -1.93
N LEU A 106 -1.02 -3.03 -2.18
CA LEU A 106 -1.52 -1.92 -2.99
C LEU A 106 -1.82 -2.38 -4.43
N GLY A 107 -0.93 -3.16 -5.05
CA GLY A 107 -1.17 -3.71 -6.39
C GLY A 107 -2.40 -4.60 -6.46
N MET A 108 -2.60 -5.48 -5.47
CA MET A 108 -3.79 -6.35 -5.40
C MET A 108 -5.06 -5.56 -5.14
N TYR A 109 -5.02 -4.56 -4.25
CA TYR A 109 -6.15 -3.66 -3.99
C TYR A 109 -6.55 -2.92 -5.27
N THR A 110 -5.56 -2.32 -5.96
CA THR A 110 -5.75 -1.59 -7.21
C THR A 110 -6.40 -2.49 -8.26
N ALA A 111 -5.93 -3.72 -8.42
CA ALA A 111 -6.51 -4.66 -9.38
C ALA A 111 -8.00 -4.97 -9.10
N ILE A 112 -8.42 -5.05 -7.84
CA ILE A 112 -9.85 -5.25 -7.51
C ILE A 112 -10.63 -3.95 -7.73
N SER A 113 -10.10 -2.83 -7.25
CA SER A 113 -10.75 -1.51 -7.34
C SER A 113 -10.99 -1.09 -8.79
N ASP A 114 -9.99 -1.22 -9.66
CA ASP A 114 -10.09 -0.88 -11.08
C ASP A 114 -11.13 -1.73 -11.81
N ASN A 115 -11.27 -3.01 -11.42
CA ASN A 115 -12.26 -3.92 -12.00
C ASN A 115 -13.62 -3.84 -11.29
N TRP A 116 -13.78 -3.03 -10.25
CA TRP A 116 -15.00 -2.99 -9.44
C TRP A 116 -16.29 -2.70 -10.23
N PRO A 117 -16.32 -1.77 -11.20
CA PRO A 117 -17.50 -1.57 -12.04
C PRO A 117 -17.91 -2.83 -12.81
N GLU A 118 -16.93 -3.55 -13.38
CA GLU A 118 -17.16 -4.80 -14.12
C GLU A 118 -17.60 -5.92 -13.18
N ILE A 119 -16.99 -6.04 -12.00
CA ILE A 119 -17.39 -6.98 -10.95
C ILE A 119 -18.86 -6.78 -10.58
N LYS A 120 -19.31 -5.53 -10.37
CA LYS A 120 -20.71 -5.24 -10.06
C LYS A 120 -21.67 -5.64 -11.18
N THR A 121 -21.28 -5.42 -12.42
CA THR A 121 -22.10 -5.73 -13.60
C THR A 121 -22.19 -7.24 -13.86
N ILE A 122 -21.06 -7.94 -13.80
CA ILE A 122 -20.98 -9.39 -14.08
C ILE A 122 -21.66 -10.17 -12.94
N PHE A 123 -21.39 -9.79 -11.69
CA PHE A 123 -21.91 -10.46 -10.51
C PHE A 123 -23.14 -9.76 -9.94
N SER A 124 -23.99 -9.18 -10.79
CA SER A 124 -25.12 -8.33 -10.39
C SER A 124 -26.23 -9.07 -9.63
N PHE A 125 -26.31 -10.40 -9.80
CA PHE A 125 -27.33 -11.23 -9.19
C PHE A 125 -27.16 -11.41 -7.68
N GLU A 126 -28.25 -11.72 -6.97
CA GLU A 126 -28.20 -11.92 -5.52
C GLU A 126 -27.66 -13.29 -5.16
N SER A 127 -27.97 -14.33 -5.94
CA SER A 127 -27.41 -15.68 -5.78
C SER A 127 -25.88 -15.75 -5.88
N ILE A 128 -25.23 -14.71 -6.41
CA ILE A 128 -23.77 -14.58 -6.55
C ILE A 128 -23.20 -13.42 -5.72
N SER A 129 -23.99 -12.83 -4.82
CA SER A 129 -23.56 -11.73 -3.95
C SER A 129 -22.35 -12.11 -3.08
N ALA A 130 -22.21 -13.39 -2.72
CA ALA A 130 -21.05 -13.92 -2.02
C ALA A 130 -19.71 -13.60 -2.71
N SER A 131 -19.65 -13.59 -4.04
CA SER A 131 -18.43 -13.25 -4.78
C SER A 131 -18.09 -11.76 -4.67
N ARG A 132 -19.11 -10.88 -4.74
CA ARG A 132 -18.93 -9.43 -4.52
C ARG A 132 -18.49 -9.15 -3.08
N SER A 133 -19.11 -9.79 -2.11
CA SER A 133 -18.76 -9.69 -0.69
C SER A 133 -17.34 -10.18 -0.42
N GLN A 134 -16.90 -11.26 -1.08
CA GLN A 134 -15.53 -11.76 -0.97
C GLN A 134 -14.50 -10.75 -1.50
N ALA A 135 -14.78 -10.12 -2.65
CA ALA A 135 -13.90 -9.08 -3.20
C ALA A 135 -13.80 -7.86 -2.27
N LEU A 136 -14.92 -7.40 -1.70
CA LEU A 136 -14.95 -6.32 -0.70
C LEU A 136 -14.17 -6.69 0.56
N ASN A 137 -14.33 -7.92 1.07
CA ASN A 137 -13.60 -8.40 2.24
C ASN A 137 -12.09 -8.38 1.99
N SER A 138 -11.65 -8.89 0.83
CA SER A 138 -10.25 -8.85 0.43
C SER A 138 -9.70 -7.43 0.38
N MET A 139 -10.42 -6.46 -0.20
CA MET A 139 -10.00 -5.06 -0.18
C MET A 139 -9.91 -4.52 1.25
N ALA A 140 -10.87 -4.80 2.12
CA ALA A 140 -10.85 -4.37 3.52
C ALA A 140 -9.64 -4.94 4.28
N ARG A 141 -9.31 -6.23 4.05
CA ARG A 141 -8.14 -6.88 4.67
C ARG A 141 -6.82 -6.36 4.13
N LEU A 142 -6.74 -6.07 2.84
CA LEU A 142 -5.59 -5.40 2.25
C LEU A 142 -5.41 -4.00 2.85
N SER A 143 -6.49 -3.23 2.99
CA SER A 143 -6.45 -1.91 3.66
C SER A 143 -5.92 -2.02 5.07
N GLU A 144 -6.46 -2.91 5.90
CA GLU A 144 -6.00 -3.15 7.27
C GLU A 144 -4.49 -3.47 7.30
N SER A 145 -4.05 -4.37 6.42
CA SER A 145 -2.63 -4.77 6.31
C SER A 145 -1.72 -3.61 5.87
N VAL A 146 -2.15 -2.79 4.91
CA VAL A 146 -1.41 -1.59 4.47
C VAL A 146 -1.24 -0.61 5.63
N ARG A 147 -2.29 -0.37 6.42
CA ARG A 147 -2.21 0.52 7.59
C ARG A 147 -1.22 -0.01 8.64
N LEU A 148 -1.25 -1.32 8.92
CA LEU A 148 -0.28 -1.96 9.82
C LEU A 148 1.16 -1.85 9.31
N LEU A 149 1.39 -2.07 8.01
CA LEU A 149 2.73 -1.96 7.42
C LEU A 149 3.28 -0.52 7.49
N LEU A 150 2.43 0.50 7.37
CA LEU A 150 2.83 1.90 7.55
C LEU A 150 3.24 2.18 9.00
N LEU A 151 2.51 1.63 9.99
CA LEU A 151 2.87 1.72 11.40
C LEU A 151 4.18 0.96 11.71
N ASP A 152 4.37 -0.22 11.12
CA ASP A 152 5.60 -0.99 11.27
C ASP A 152 6.80 -0.25 10.66
N PHE A 153 6.62 0.40 9.51
CA PHE A 153 7.63 1.25 8.89
C PHE A 153 7.98 2.46 9.76
N GLU A 154 6.99 3.13 10.35
CA GLU A 154 7.23 4.19 11.33
C GLU A 154 8.05 3.66 12.52
N SER A 155 7.63 2.51 13.07
CA SER A 155 8.31 1.86 14.21
C SER A 155 9.74 1.47 13.87
N MET A 156 10.00 0.99 12.65
CA MET A 156 11.33 0.65 12.15
C MET A 156 12.24 1.88 12.14
N ILE A 157 11.76 3.03 11.67
CA ILE A 157 12.53 4.29 11.70
C ILE A 157 12.79 4.69 13.16
N GLN A 158 11.76 4.66 14.03
CA GLN A 158 11.88 5.05 15.43
C GLN A 158 12.81 4.14 16.24
N LYS A 159 12.86 2.84 15.93
CA LYS A 159 13.68 1.85 16.65
C LYS A 159 15.07 1.68 16.07
N ASP A 160 15.39 2.32 14.95
CA ASP A 160 16.71 2.23 14.36
C ASP A 160 17.79 2.72 15.34
N SER A 161 18.58 1.76 15.82
CA SER A 161 19.63 1.91 16.83
C SER A 161 21.04 1.94 16.22
N SER A 162 21.14 1.90 14.89
CA SER A 162 22.42 1.95 14.19
C SER A 162 23.22 3.18 14.60
N LYS A 163 24.50 2.98 14.94
CA LYS A 163 25.45 4.05 15.29
C LYS A 163 26.32 4.45 14.09
N THR A 164 25.81 4.25 12.88
CA THR A 164 26.54 4.53 11.65
C THR A 164 26.84 6.01 11.54
N ILE A 165 28.12 6.37 11.61
CA ILE A 165 28.59 7.72 11.35
C ILE A 165 28.95 7.79 9.87
N VAL A 166 28.40 8.76 9.15
CA VAL A 166 28.77 9.00 7.75
C VAL A 166 29.93 9.98 7.74
N PRO A 167 31.13 9.59 7.26
CA PRO A 167 32.26 10.50 7.20
C PRO A 167 31.92 11.81 6.51
N GLY A 168 32.35 12.94 7.09
CA GLY A 168 32.07 14.27 6.56
C GLY A 168 30.61 14.71 6.62
N GLY A 169 29.75 14.01 7.36
CA GLY A 169 28.34 14.38 7.50
C GLY A 169 27.53 14.18 6.21
N GLY A 170 27.80 13.12 5.45
CA GLY A 170 27.06 12.79 4.24
C GLY A 170 25.61 12.31 4.49
N ILE A 171 24.93 11.91 3.41
CA ILE A 171 23.55 11.40 3.47
C ILE A 171 23.53 10.04 4.17
N HIS A 172 22.68 9.89 5.18
CA HIS A 172 22.53 8.68 5.97
C HIS A 172 21.77 7.59 5.17
N PRO A 173 22.16 6.30 5.27
CA PRO A 173 21.44 5.20 4.61
C PRO A 173 19.95 5.13 4.96
N LEU A 174 19.60 5.41 6.23
CA LEU A 174 18.19 5.50 6.66
C LEU A 174 17.41 6.55 5.86
N THR A 175 18.01 7.72 5.60
CA THR A 175 17.39 8.78 4.79
C THR A 175 17.13 8.30 3.37
N ILE A 176 18.11 7.62 2.76
CA ILE A 176 17.97 7.09 1.39
C ILE A 176 16.85 6.05 1.34
N TYR A 177 16.88 5.07 2.26
CA TYR A 177 15.88 4.02 2.33
C TYR A 177 14.47 4.58 2.55
N SER A 178 14.30 5.42 3.57
CA SER A 178 12.99 5.96 3.91
C SER A 178 12.43 6.85 2.81
N MET A 179 13.24 7.69 2.18
CA MET A 179 12.77 8.52 1.08
C MET A 179 12.51 7.74 -0.21
N ASN A 180 13.24 6.66 -0.49
CA ASN A 180 12.91 5.75 -1.59
C ASN A 180 11.55 5.11 -1.38
N TYR A 181 11.29 4.62 -0.16
CA TYR A 181 10.02 4.02 0.21
C TYR A 181 8.85 5.01 0.07
N LEU A 182 8.98 6.20 0.65
CA LEU A 182 7.95 7.25 0.57
C LEU A 182 7.72 7.74 -0.86
N THR A 183 8.79 7.88 -1.66
CA THR A 183 8.67 8.23 -3.08
C THR A 183 7.83 7.20 -3.83
N ALA A 184 8.11 5.91 -3.62
CA ALA A 184 7.37 4.84 -4.27
C ALA A 184 5.92 4.73 -3.78
N LEU A 185 5.65 5.06 -2.51
CA LEU A 185 4.27 5.13 -2.00
C LEU A 185 3.46 6.24 -2.66
N ALA A 186 4.10 7.37 -2.98
CA ALA A 186 3.41 8.51 -3.59
C ALA A 186 2.80 8.17 -4.96
N ASP A 187 3.34 7.18 -5.67
CA ASP A 187 2.79 6.68 -6.94
C ASP A 187 1.43 5.98 -6.77
N TYR A 188 1.05 5.61 -5.53
CA TYR A 188 -0.24 5.02 -5.17
C TYR A 188 -1.17 6.02 -4.46
N GLY A 189 -0.92 7.33 -4.57
CA GLY A 189 -1.61 8.37 -3.80
C GLY A 189 -3.15 8.34 -3.90
N ASN A 190 -3.69 8.02 -5.08
CA ASN A 190 -5.13 7.86 -5.29
C ASN A 190 -5.71 6.71 -4.45
N ILE A 191 -5.13 5.52 -4.56
CA ILE A 191 -5.58 4.32 -3.84
C ILE A 191 -5.34 4.46 -2.34
N LEU A 192 -4.24 5.07 -1.94
CA LEU A 192 -3.95 5.35 -0.54
C LEU A 192 -4.96 6.32 0.07
N THR A 193 -5.50 7.26 -0.70
CA THR A 193 -6.57 8.15 -0.21
C THR A 193 -7.81 7.34 0.19
N ASP A 194 -8.20 6.36 -0.63
CA ASP A 194 -9.33 5.46 -0.33
C ASP A 194 -9.04 4.53 0.86
N ILE A 195 -7.81 4.01 0.95
CA ILE A 195 -7.41 3.13 2.07
C ILE A 195 -7.37 3.90 3.40
N ILE A 196 -7.05 5.19 3.38
CA ILE A 196 -6.80 6.00 4.58
C ILE A 196 -8.02 6.83 4.98
N SER A 197 -9.05 6.95 4.14
CA SER A 197 -10.25 7.77 4.43
C SER A 197 -10.86 7.49 5.82
N ASP A 198 -10.86 6.22 6.22
CA ASP A 198 -11.43 5.75 7.49
C ASP A 198 -10.38 5.50 8.58
N TRP A 199 -9.11 5.83 8.31
CA TRP A 199 -8.04 5.75 9.31
C TRP A 199 -8.02 7.06 10.11
N PRO A 200 -8.19 7.03 11.44
CA PRO A 200 -7.95 8.21 12.25
C PRO A 200 -6.58 8.82 11.97
N PRO A 201 -6.49 10.17 11.93
CA PRO A 201 -5.21 10.85 11.74
C PRO A 201 -4.21 10.38 12.81
N PRO A 202 -2.90 10.41 12.49
CA PRO A 202 -1.89 9.94 13.42
C PRO A 202 -2.04 10.67 14.75
N ALA A 203 -2.07 9.91 15.84
CA ALA A 203 -2.11 10.49 17.18
C ALA A 203 -0.95 11.48 17.31
N LYS A 204 -1.21 12.66 17.87
CA LYS A 204 -0.16 13.66 18.12
C LYS A 204 0.94 12.96 18.91
N SER A 205 2.04 12.68 18.24
CA SER A 205 3.15 11.97 18.87
C SER A 205 3.58 12.79 20.08
N SER A 206 3.65 12.17 21.26
CA SER A 206 4.30 12.71 22.46
C SER A 206 5.82 12.75 22.29
N LEU A 207 6.27 13.22 21.13
CA LEU A 207 7.67 13.53 20.89
C LEU A 207 8.04 14.68 21.83
N PRO A 208 9.17 14.60 22.55
CA PRO A 208 9.58 15.66 23.46
C PRO A 208 9.60 17.02 22.75
N GLU A 209 8.94 18.02 23.34
CA GLU A 209 8.89 19.43 22.91
C GLU A 209 10.26 20.11 22.76
N ILE A 210 11.36 19.38 23.01
CA ILE A 210 12.72 19.89 23.19
C ILE A 210 13.61 19.67 21.94
N SER A 211 13.07 19.17 20.82
CA SER A 211 13.86 19.05 19.58
C SER A 211 13.78 20.32 18.72
N PHE A 212 14.79 20.55 17.86
CA PHE A 212 14.80 21.54 16.77
C PHE A 212 13.52 21.52 15.89
N TYR A 213 12.71 20.47 16.02
CA TYR A 213 11.52 20.15 15.23
C TYR A 213 10.20 20.31 16.01
N SER A 214 10.23 20.82 17.24
CA SER A 214 9.04 21.21 18.03
C SER A 214 8.11 22.20 17.29
N LEU A 215 8.64 22.93 16.31
CA LEU A 215 7.90 23.86 15.45
C LEU A 215 7.19 23.19 14.25
N VAL A 216 7.26 21.85 14.11
CA VAL A 216 6.64 21.08 13.01
C VAL A 216 5.19 20.67 13.34
N SER A 217 4.57 21.28 14.37
CA SER A 217 3.18 21.04 14.72
C SER A 217 2.24 21.19 13.51
N ASN A 218 1.50 20.11 13.26
CA ASN A 218 0.54 19.90 12.18
C ASN A 218 -0.62 20.89 12.29
N GLU A 219 -0.79 21.74 11.28
CA GLU A 219 -2.14 22.13 10.85
C GLU A 219 -2.59 21.07 9.84
N SER A 220 -3.82 20.58 10.02
CA SER A 220 -4.42 19.53 9.20
C SER A 220 -4.28 19.87 7.72
N SER A 221 -3.64 18.99 6.95
CA SER A 221 -3.66 19.12 5.50
C SER A 221 -5.04 18.70 4.96
N ALA A 222 -5.39 19.18 3.78
CA ALA A 222 -6.70 18.91 3.17
C ALA A 222 -6.96 17.42 2.85
N ALA A 223 -5.94 16.55 2.91
CA ALA A 223 -6.03 15.12 2.57
C ALA A 223 -5.45 14.23 3.69
N PRO A 224 -6.19 13.22 4.21
CA PRO A 224 -5.72 12.34 5.28
C PRO A 224 -4.38 11.64 5.02
N ILE A 225 -4.11 11.22 3.78
CA ILE A 225 -2.82 10.61 3.40
C ILE A 225 -1.63 11.55 3.61
N SER A 226 -1.81 12.85 3.40
CA SER A 226 -0.74 13.84 3.56
C SER A 226 -0.30 13.96 5.01
N ASP A 227 -1.23 13.85 5.97
CA ASP A 227 -0.91 13.88 7.39
C ASP A 227 -0.05 12.68 7.80
N HIS A 228 -0.35 11.47 7.29
CA HIS A 228 0.45 10.27 7.55
C HIS A 228 1.84 10.32 6.90
N ILE A 229 1.94 10.77 5.64
CA ILE A 229 3.25 10.92 4.98
C ILE A 229 4.09 12.00 5.69
N SER A 230 3.47 13.11 6.10
CA SER A 230 4.12 14.16 6.87
C SER A 230 4.66 13.63 8.20
N GLN A 231 3.87 12.81 8.90
CA GLN A 231 4.28 12.17 10.15
C GLN A 231 5.48 11.23 9.95
N LEU A 232 5.50 10.42 8.89
CA LEU A 232 6.63 9.53 8.59
C LEU A 232 7.91 10.33 8.29
N ILE A 233 7.80 11.44 7.56
CA ILE A 233 8.94 12.34 7.30
C ILE A 233 9.42 12.98 8.61
N LEU A 234 8.52 13.45 9.47
CA LEU A 234 8.87 14.01 10.77
C LEU A 234 9.60 12.98 11.64
N VAL A 235 9.11 11.75 11.69
CA VAL A 235 9.74 10.65 12.44
C VAL A 235 11.15 10.37 11.93
N LEU A 236 11.37 10.36 10.61
CA LEU A 236 12.71 10.26 10.02
C LEU A 236 13.61 11.41 10.45
N VAL A 237 13.13 12.64 10.37
CA VAL A 237 13.90 13.84 10.71
C VAL A 237 14.29 13.85 12.20
N CYS A 238 13.36 13.54 13.10
CA CYS A 238 13.64 13.40 14.55
C CYS A 238 14.65 12.27 14.83
N LYS A 239 14.59 11.18 14.07
CA LYS A 239 15.57 10.09 14.18
C LYS A 239 16.96 10.55 13.75
N LEU A 240 17.07 11.34 12.68
CA LEU A 240 18.34 11.90 12.22
C LEU A 240 18.93 12.88 13.23
N ASP A 241 18.12 13.72 13.87
CA ASP A 241 18.54 14.59 14.98
C ASP A 241 19.20 13.79 16.12
N SER A 242 18.55 12.69 16.51
CA SER A 242 19.10 11.80 17.54
C SER A 242 20.43 11.19 17.13
N LYS A 243 20.61 10.86 15.84
CA LYS A 243 21.86 10.32 15.30
C LYS A 243 22.95 11.38 15.16
N ALA A 244 22.59 12.62 14.91
CA ALA A 244 23.52 13.73 14.78
C ALA A 244 24.35 13.92 16.07
N LYS A 245 23.79 13.55 17.23
CA LYS A 245 24.47 13.57 18.54
C LYS A 245 25.68 12.63 18.65
N TYR A 246 25.90 11.72 17.69
CA TYR A 246 27.10 10.89 17.65
C TYR A 246 28.32 11.58 17.03
N TYR A 247 28.14 12.73 16.36
CA TYR A 247 29.25 13.53 15.84
C TYR A 247 29.87 14.37 16.97
N LYS A 248 31.19 14.29 17.12
CA LYS A 248 31.95 15.08 18.11
C LYS A 248 32.13 16.54 17.66
N ASP A 249 32.32 16.73 16.36
CA ASP A 249 32.49 18.04 15.76
C ASP A 249 31.13 18.64 15.44
N VAL A 250 30.88 19.83 16.00
CA VAL A 250 29.61 20.56 15.86
C VAL A 250 29.35 20.97 14.41
N ALA A 251 30.37 21.38 13.66
CA ALA A 251 30.22 21.75 12.26
C ALA A 251 29.84 20.52 11.41
N VAL A 252 30.47 19.37 11.66
CA VAL A 252 30.14 18.12 10.96
C VAL A 252 28.73 17.63 11.31
N LEU A 253 28.29 17.80 12.57
CA LEU A 253 26.92 17.51 13.00
C LEU A 253 25.88 18.30 12.19
N TYR A 254 26.07 19.61 12.09
CA TYR A 254 25.11 20.44 11.36
C TYR A 254 25.18 20.22 9.85
N LEU A 255 26.37 19.96 9.30
CA LEU A 255 26.53 19.55 7.90
C LEU A 255 25.77 18.25 7.61
N PHE A 256 25.83 17.28 8.53
CA PHE A 256 25.03 16.06 8.46
C PHE A 256 23.53 16.34 8.40
N LEU A 257 23.02 17.17 9.31
CA LEU A 257 21.59 17.54 9.32
C LEU A 257 21.20 18.25 8.03
N ALA A 258 21.99 19.24 7.59
CA ALA A 258 21.74 20.01 6.37
C ALA A 258 21.69 19.10 5.13
N ASN A 259 22.67 18.21 4.96
CA ASN A 259 22.75 17.30 3.82
C ASN A 259 21.55 16.35 3.75
N ASN A 260 21.15 15.78 4.89
CA ASN A 260 20.02 14.85 4.93
C ASN A 260 18.68 15.56 4.72
N LEU A 261 18.48 16.74 5.32
CA LEU A 261 17.26 17.52 5.14
C LEU A 261 17.13 18.04 3.70
N GLN A 262 18.23 18.52 3.11
CA GLN A 262 18.27 18.91 1.70
C GLN A 262 17.95 17.73 0.78
N TYR A 263 18.42 16.53 1.12
CA TYR A 263 18.05 15.31 0.38
C TYR A 263 16.55 15.02 0.47
N VAL A 264 15.96 15.05 1.67
CA VAL A 264 14.51 14.87 1.87
C VAL A 264 13.72 15.87 1.02
N ILE A 265 14.05 17.16 1.10
CA ILE A 265 13.40 18.22 0.30
C ILE A 265 13.57 17.95 -1.20
N SER A 266 14.78 17.60 -1.64
CA SER A 266 15.01 17.31 -3.06
C SER A 266 14.19 16.12 -3.53
N ARG A 267 13.98 15.09 -2.70
CA ARG A 267 13.19 13.92 -3.06
C ARG A 267 11.71 14.24 -3.12
N ILE A 268 11.20 15.07 -2.21
CA ILE A 268 9.82 15.54 -2.23
C ILE A 268 9.52 16.29 -3.54
N HIS A 269 10.37 17.24 -3.92
CA HIS A 269 10.17 18.01 -5.16
C HIS A 269 10.29 17.18 -6.44
N LYS A 270 11.12 16.13 -6.44
CA LYS A 270 11.38 15.30 -7.64
C LYS A 270 10.45 14.10 -7.80
N SER A 271 9.46 13.95 -6.92
CA SER A 271 8.54 12.80 -6.92
C SER A 271 7.11 13.26 -6.70
N ASN A 272 6.14 12.35 -6.86
CA ASN A 272 4.72 12.61 -6.58
C ASN A 272 4.43 12.97 -5.11
N LEU A 273 5.43 12.96 -4.22
CA LEU A 273 5.29 13.49 -2.86
C LEU A 273 4.93 14.98 -2.86
N HIS A 274 5.37 15.78 -3.83
CA HIS A 274 5.04 17.21 -3.90
C HIS A 274 3.54 17.49 -4.11
N SER A 275 2.79 16.56 -4.73
CA SER A 275 1.35 16.71 -4.92
C SER A 275 0.55 16.24 -3.70
N LEU A 276 1.13 15.32 -2.90
CA LEU A 276 0.53 14.86 -1.65
C LEU A 276 0.78 15.87 -0.53
N LEU A 277 1.99 16.42 -0.43
CA LEU A 277 2.37 17.36 0.63
C LEU A 277 2.07 18.79 0.18
N SER A 278 1.40 19.58 1.04
CA SER A 278 1.07 20.97 0.69
C SER A 278 2.33 21.81 0.39
N THR A 279 2.20 22.78 -0.52
CA THR A 279 3.27 23.74 -0.84
C THR A 279 3.71 24.55 0.38
N GLU A 280 2.80 24.77 1.33
CA GLU A 280 3.07 25.39 2.63
C GLU A 280 3.99 24.53 3.51
N TRP A 281 3.79 23.22 3.55
CA TRP A 281 4.70 22.30 4.25
C TRP A 281 6.10 22.44 3.66
N ILE A 282 6.25 22.36 2.35
CA ILE A 282 7.55 22.43 1.67
C ILE A 282 8.26 23.77 1.94
N THR A 283 7.53 24.88 1.84
CA THR A 283 8.05 26.24 2.03
C THR A 283 8.49 26.46 3.48
N LYS A 284 7.67 26.04 4.45
CA LYS A 284 7.95 26.16 5.89
C LYS A 284 9.19 25.37 6.30
N HIS A 285 9.39 24.17 5.74
CA HIS A 285 10.56 23.34 6.06
C HIS A 285 11.83 23.85 5.37
N LYS A 286 11.74 24.36 4.14
CA LYS A 286 12.86 24.98 3.43
C LYS A 286 13.40 26.20 4.18
N VAL A 287 12.53 27.12 4.62
CA VAL A 287 12.92 28.31 5.40
C VAL A 287 13.63 27.92 6.71
N LYS A 288 13.14 26.88 7.39
CA LYS A 288 13.74 26.40 8.64
C LYS A 288 15.12 25.77 8.42
N ILE A 289 15.31 24.99 7.37
CA ILE A 289 16.62 24.42 6.99
C ILE A 289 17.61 25.52 6.63
N THR A 290 17.18 26.53 5.87
CA THR A 290 18.02 27.69 5.55
C THR A 290 18.43 28.44 6.82
N LYS A 291 17.54 28.58 7.81
CA LYS A 291 17.87 29.21 9.10
C LYS A 291 18.88 28.40 9.93
N ILE A 292 18.86 27.07 9.83
CA ILE A 292 19.86 26.20 10.48
C ILE A 292 21.23 26.35 9.80
N ILE A 293 21.25 26.41 8.46
CA ILE A 293 22.49 26.60 7.67
C ILE A 293 23.10 27.99 7.91
N LEU A 294 22.27 29.03 8.09
CA LEU A 294 22.73 30.41 8.31
C LEU A 294 23.22 30.71 9.74
N ASN A 295 22.98 29.81 10.70
CA ASN A 295 23.46 29.94 12.08
C ASN A 295 24.74 29.11 12.34
N LEU A 296 25.38 28.62 11.27
CA LEU A 296 26.75 28.10 11.23
C LEU A 296 27.74 29.22 10.90
#